data_AF-A0A7V3QJ82-F1
#
_entry.id   AF-A0A7V3QJ82-F1
#
_cell.length_a   1.000
_cell.length_b   1.000
_cell.length_c   1.000
_cell.angle_alpha   90.00
_cell.angle_beta   90.00
_cell.angle_gamma   90.00
#
_symmetry.space_group_name_H-M   'P 1'
#
loop_
_entity.id
_entity.type
_entity.pdbx_description
1 polymer ?
#
loop_
_entity_poly.entity_id
_entity_poly.type
_entity_poly.pdbx_seq_one_letter_code
_entity_poly.pdbx_strand_id
1 'polypeptide(L)'
;MIIRLKRGTKAQIQNASLQVGEPAFATDTNELAIQGNSAKIFISTNADTVDNFHASQTPTANTIPVADSSNKIADGWLNFVANDPKVKTALNASGSAPIYACRAWVNFDGTTSTPTIRASNNVSSVVKNGTGDYTVNFTTAMPDANYCVLLASRPYAYDNVGQLTLHITAAPATTNVRVIHIGSDYNDTSYAFVAIIK
;
A
#
# COMPACT_ATOMS: atom_id res chain seq x y z
N MET A 1 17.07 -54.61 27.75
CA MET A 1 18.10 -54.57 26.69
C MET A 1 18.52 -53.11 26.50
N ILE A 2 19.81 -52.80 26.56
CA ILE A 2 20.33 -51.43 26.35
C ILE A 2 20.97 -51.39 24.97
N ILE A 3 20.45 -50.56 24.07
CA ILE A 3 21.08 -50.30 22.78
C ILE A 3 21.95 -49.06 22.93
N ARG A 4 23.23 -49.17 22.53
CA ARG A 4 24.16 -48.03 22.46
C ARG A 4 24.50 -47.76 21.01
N LEU A 5 24.34 -46.51 20.60
CA LEU A 5 24.76 -46.07 19.26
C LEU A 5 26.27 -45.91 19.19
N LYS A 6 26.83 -45.97 17.97
CA LYS A 6 28.17 -45.44 17.72
C LYS A 6 28.19 -43.97 18.16
N ARG A 7 29.25 -43.55 18.84
CA ARG A 7 29.34 -42.23 19.46
C ARG A 7 30.77 -41.70 19.42
N GLY A 8 30.92 -40.39 19.36
CA GLY A 8 32.19 -39.67 19.28
C GLY A 8 31.95 -38.17 19.12
N THR A 9 33.00 -37.39 18.88
CA THR A 9 32.84 -35.98 18.49
C THR A 9 32.17 -35.86 17.12
N LYS A 10 31.54 -34.72 16.82
CA LYS A 10 30.92 -34.45 15.53
C LYS A 10 31.90 -34.69 14.37
N ALA A 11 33.14 -34.24 14.52
CA ALA A 11 34.21 -34.46 13.53
C ALA A 11 34.55 -35.94 13.35
N GLN A 12 34.62 -36.72 14.44
CA GLN A 12 34.86 -38.17 14.36
C GLN A 12 33.72 -38.88 13.62
N ILE A 13 32.47 -38.52 13.92
CA ILE A 13 31.30 -39.10 13.25
C ILE A 13 31.25 -38.68 11.80
N GLN A 14 31.56 -37.42 11.48
CA GLN A 14 31.58 -36.91 10.10
C GLN A 14 32.53 -37.73 9.21
N ASN A 15 33.67 -38.14 9.77
CA ASN A 15 34.69 -38.93 9.06
C ASN A 15 34.52 -40.46 9.23
N ALA A 16 33.58 -40.94 10.04
CA ALA A 16 33.38 -42.36 10.27
C ALA A 16 32.74 -43.05 9.05
N SER A 17 33.18 -44.27 8.72
CA SER A 17 32.47 -45.11 7.74
C SER A 17 31.24 -45.75 8.39
N LEU A 18 30.06 -45.26 8.01
CA LEU A 18 28.76 -45.75 8.47
C LEU A 18 28.00 -46.33 7.28
N GLN A 19 27.15 -47.33 7.53
CA GLN A 19 26.24 -47.85 6.51
C GLN A 19 25.06 -46.90 6.30
N VAL A 20 24.47 -46.87 5.11
CA VAL A 20 23.27 -46.06 4.85
C VAL A 20 22.16 -46.45 5.85
N GLY A 21 21.59 -45.45 6.52
CA GLY A 21 20.59 -45.62 7.58
C GLY A 21 21.17 -45.88 8.98
N GLU A 22 22.49 -46.02 9.13
CA GLU A 22 23.11 -46.24 10.44
C GLU A 22 23.11 -44.95 11.29
N PRO A 23 22.57 -44.98 12.53
CA PRO A 23 22.59 -43.85 13.43
C PRO A 23 23.89 -43.78 14.28
N ALA A 24 24.37 -42.57 14.53
CA ALA A 24 25.48 -42.28 15.43
C ALA A 24 25.20 -41.01 16.26
N PHE A 25 25.76 -40.91 17.46
CA PHE A 25 25.50 -39.79 18.38
C PHE A 25 26.74 -38.94 18.64
N ALA A 26 26.69 -37.67 18.25
CA ALA A 26 27.75 -36.69 18.46
C ALA A 26 27.70 -36.17 19.90
N THR A 27 28.69 -36.53 20.71
CA THR A 27 28.69 -36.28 22.16
C THR A 27 29.07 -34.86 22.54
N ASP A 28 29.77 -34.14 21.67
CA ASP A 28 30.19 -32.75 21.84
C ASP A 28 29.10 -31.75 21.46
N THR A 29 28.29 -32.07 20.45
CA THR A 29 27.17 -31.22 20.00
C THR A 29 25.79 -31.70 20.44
N ASN A 30 25.71 -32.87 21.08
CA ASN A 30 24.45 -33.55 21.44
C ASN A 30 23.53 -33.80 20.23
N GLU A 31 24.10 -34.01 19.05
CA GLU A 31 23.36 -34.21 17.82
C GLU A 31 23.25 -35.70 17.48
N LEU A 32 22.07 -36.10 16.99
CA LEU A 32 21.91 -37.40 16.33
C LEU A 32 22.30 -37.25 14.85
N ALA A 33 23.19 -38.13 14.38
CA ALA A 33 23.56 -38.23 12.98
C ALA A 33 22.98 -39.50 12.37
N ILE A 34 22.55 -39.42 11.11
CA ILE A 34 22.16 -40.58 10.31
C ILE A 34 22.95 -40.53 9.00
N GLN A 35 23.55 -41.66 8.61
CA GLN A 35 24.20 -41.77 7.31
C GLN A 35 23.14 -41.82 6.20
N GLY A 36 23.05 -40.76 5.39
CA GLY A 36 22.29 -40.75 4.14
C GLY A 36 23.05 -41.43 3.00
N ASN A 37 22.47 -41.43 1.79
CA ASN A 37 23.06 -42.09 0.63
C ASN A 37 24.38 -41.45 0.15
N SER A 38 24.56 -40.15 0.38
CA SER A 38 25.73 -39.39 -0.09
C SER A 38 26.42 -38.56 0.99
N ALA A 39 25.77 -38.34 2.13
CA ALA A 39 26.30 -37.54 3.23
C ALA A 39 25.65 -37.95 4.56
N LYS A 40 26.30 -37.60 5.68
CA LYS A 40 25.71 -37.71 7.01
C LYS A 40 24.82 -36.50 7.26
N ILE A 41 23.61 -36.73 7.75
CA ILE A 41 22.68 -35.69 8.15
C ILE A 41 22.80 -35.57 9.67
N PHE A 42 23.25 -34.42 10.15
CA PHE A 42 23.22 -34.08 11.57
C PHE A 42 21.90 -33.37 11.87
N ILE A 43 21.07 -33.99 12.69
CA ILE A 43 19.86 -33.38 13.21
C ILE A 43 20.32 -32.48 14.35
N SER A 44 20.53 -31.20 14.03
CA SER A 44 20.97 -30.23 15.03
C SER A 44 19.86 -30.01 16.05
N THR A 45 20.24 -29.79 17.32
CA THR A 45 19.28 -29.46 18.38
C THR A 45 18.80 -28.02 18.30
N ASN A 46 19.40 -27.18 17.44
CA ASN A 46 19.00 -25.79 17.23
C ASN A 46 18.11 -25.65 15.99
N ALA A 47 16.86 -26.07 16.11
CA ALA A 47 15.81 -25.87 15.09
C ALA A 47 15.45 -24.38 14.82
N ASP A 48 16.21 -23.44 15.39
CA ASP A 48 16.03 -21.98 15.29
C ASP A 48 16.95 -21.35 14.24
N THR A 49 17.50 -22.11 13.29
CA THR A 49 18.28 -21.53 12.19
C THR A 49 17.47 -21.51 10.89
N VAL A 50 17.41 -20.34 10.24
CA VAL A 50 16.90 -20.15 8.87
C VAL A 50 18.07 -19.69 8.03
N ASP A 51 18.37 -20.38 6.92
CA ASP A 51 19.50 -20.08 6.02
C ASP A 51 20.86 -19.94 6.72
N ASN A 52 21.12 -20.77 7.73
CA ASN A 52 22.33 -20.77 8.56
C ASN A 52 22.49 -19.55 9.50
N PHE A 53 21.47 -18.71 9.64
CA PHE A 53 21.43 -17.65 10.64
C PHE A 53 20.44 -17.99 11.76
N HIS A 54 20.81 -17.70 13.01
CA HIS A 54 19.91 -17.83 14.14
C HIS A 54 18.73 -16.86 13.97
N ALA A 55 17.51 -17.39 14.00
CA ALA A 55 16.28 -16.62 13.98
C ALA A 55 16.10 -15.75 15.24
N SER A 56 16.76 -16.12 16.35
CA SER A 56 16.82 -15.35 17.58
C SER A 56 18.11 -15.61 18.38
N GLN A 57 18.53 -14.63 19.20
CA GLN A 57 19.54 -14.85 20.25
C GLN A 57 18.92 -15.30 21.59
N THR A 58 17.59 -15.35 21.69
CA THR A 58 16.86 -15.80 22.88
C THR A 58 16.08 -17.09 22.58
N PRO A 59 15.99 -18.04 23.53
CA PRO A 59 15.28 -19.31 23.36
C PRO A 59 13.74 -19.18 23.34
N THR A 60 13.22 -17.97 23.18
CA THR A 60 11.79 -17.70 23.01
C THR A 60 11.42 -17.88 21.54
N ALA A 61 10.31 -18.58 21.27
CA ALA A 61 9.82 -18.77 19.90
C ALA A 61 9.59 -17.40 19.23
N ASN A 62 10.39 -17.09 18.21
CA ASN A 62 10.17 -15.94 17.34
C ASN A 62 9.27 -16.35 16.18
N THR A 63 8.33 -15.48 15.83
CA THR A 63 7.58 -15.64 14.59
C THR A 63 8.26 -14.76 13.54
N ILE A 64 8.92 -15.38 12.55
CA ILE A 64 9.58 -14.68 11.46
C ILE A 64 8.60 -14.57 10.29
N PRO A 65 8.34 -13.35 9.77
CA PRO A 65 7.62 -13.23 8.51
C PRO A 65 8.45 -13.81 7.37
N VAL A 66 7.91 -14.81 6.69
CA VAL A 66 8.43 -15.31 5.42
C VAL A 66 7.57 -14.76 4.27
N ALA A 67 8.19 -14.62 3.09
CA ALA A 67 7.46 -14.18 1.91
C ALA A 67 6.47 -15.25 1.45
N ASP A 68 5.31 -14.81 0.98
CA ASP A 68 4.33 -15.67 0.32
C ASP A 68 4.77 -16.07 -1.10
N SER A 69 3.93 -16.82 -1.81
CA SER A 69 4.18 -17.23 -3.19
C SER A 69 4.28 -16.07 -4.19
N SER A 70 3.96 -14.84 -3.76
CA SER A 70 4.09 -13.61 -4.55
C SER A 70 5.38 -12.86 -4.21
N ASN A 71 6.31 -13.47 -3.46
CA ASN A 71 7.55 -12.87 -2.97
C ASN A 71 7.31 -11.64 -2.08
N LYS A 72 6.19 -11.60 -1.33
CA LYS A 72 5.87 -10.51 -0.41
C LYS A 72 5.71 -11.00 1.01
N ILE A 73 6.20 -10.21 1.97
CA ILE A 73 5.80 -10.36 3.37
C ILE A 73 4.35 -9.91 3.51
N ALA A 74 3.53 -10.66 4.23
CA ALA A 74 2.13 -10.28 4.45
C ALA A 74 2.00 -8.93 5.20
N ASP A 75 1.06 -8.09 4.77
CA ASP A 75 0.89 -6.71 5.27
C ASP A 75 0.70 -6.61 6.78
N GLY A 76 0.13 -7.63 7.45
CA GLY A 76 -0.02 -7.64 8.91
C GLY A 76 1.30 -7.62 9.69
N TRP A 77 2.41 -7.96 9.04
CA TRP A 77 3.77 -7.82 9.58
C TRP A 77 4.38 -6.44 9.31
N LEU A 78 3.78 -5.66 8.41
CA LEU A 78 4.23 -4.34 8.01
C LEU A 78 3.36 -3.30 8.71
N ASN A 79 3.87 -2.69 9.78
CA ASN A 79 3.16 -1.63 10.49
C ASN A 79 3.22 -0.30 9.72
N PHE A 80 2.43 -0.17 8.65
CA PHE A 80 2.25 1.10 7.95
C PHE A 80 1.21 1.95 8.68
N VAL A 81 1.68 2.91 9.46
CA VAL A 81 0.81 3.89 10.13
C VAL A 81 0.55 5.09 9.22
N ALA A 82 -0.58 5.78 9.45
CA ALA A 82 -0.83 7.06 8.78
C ALA A 82 0.36 8.01 9.04
N ASN A 83 0.86 8.65 7.99
CA ASN A 83 2.04 9.54 8.04
C ASN A 83 3.38 8.86 8.34
N ASP A 84 3.51 7.55 8.12
CA ASP A 84 4.78 6.84 8.21
C ASP A 84 5.90 7.58 7.43
N PRO A 85 7.14 7.70 7.98
CA PRO A 85 8.23 8.39 7.31
C PRO A 85 8.51 7.91 5.89
N LYS A 86 8.35 6.61 5.60
CA LYS A 86 8.55 6.06 4.25
C LYS A 86 7.49 6.58 3.28
N VAL A 87 6.24 6.71 3.73
CA VAL A 87 5.15 7.29 2.93
C VAL A 87 5.40 8.78 2.69
N LYS A 88 5.92 9.50 3.69
CA LYS A 88 6.34 10.91 3.54
C LYS A 88 7.41 11.08 2.46
N THR A 89 8.47 10.29 2.54
CA THR A 89 9.54 10.33 1.53
C THR A 89 9.01 10.01 0.13
N ALA A 90 8.18 8.98 -0.01
CA ALA A 90 7.60 8.59 -1.29
C ALA A 90 6.73 9.70 -1.93
N LEU A 91 6.09 10.53 -1.11
CA LEU A 91 5.23 11.63 -1.55
C LEU A 91 5.95 12.99 -1.56
N ASN A 92 7.28 13.02 -1.35
CA ASN A 92 8.07 14.24 -1.19
C ASN A 92 7.52 15.21 -0.12
N ALA A 93 6.88 14.67 0.93
CA ALA A 93 6.37 15.44 2.05
C ALA A 93 7.43 15.53 3.16
N SER A 94 7.54 16.70 3.80
CA SER A 94 8.48 16.95 4.90
C SER A 94 7.78 17.58 6.11
N GLY A 95 8.43 17.54 7.28
CA GLY A 95 7.89 18.09 8.53
C GLY A 95 6.88 17.18 9.25
N SER A 96 6.25 17.74 10.30
CA SER A 96 5.33 17.02 11.18
C SER A 96 3.86 17.08 10.75
N ALA A 97 3.51 17.93 9.78
CA ALA A 97 2.15 18.06 9.28
C ALA A 97 1.63 16.72 8.72
N PRO A 98 0.33 16.39 8.93
CA PRO A 98 -0.28 15.24 8.29
C PRO A 98 -0.32 15.37 6.76
N ILE A 99 -0.26 14.23 6.07
CA ILE A 99 -0.48 14.11 4.64
C ILE A 99 -1.97 13.92 4.39
N TYR A 100 -2.52 14.71 3.47
CA TYR A 100 -3.87 14.53 2.94
C TYR A 100 -3.80 14.26 1.44
N ALA A 101 -4.28 13.09 1.02
CA ALA A 101 -4.34 12.72 -0.38
C ALA A 101 -5.63 13.25 -1.05
N CYS A 102 -5.55 13.57 -2.34
CA CYS A 102 -6.72 13.89 -3.14
C CYS A 102 -7.63 12.65 -3.25
N ARG A 103 -8.90 12.77 -2.86
CA ARG A 103 -9.87 11.66 -2.85
C ARG A 103 -10.74 11.56 -4.10
N ALA A 104 -10.87 12.67 -4.83
CA ALA A 104 -11.50 12.71 -6.14
C ALA A 104 -10.98 13.94 -6.91
N TRP A 105 -10.80 13.79 -8.21
CA TRP A 105 -10.48 14.93 -9.08
C TRP A 105 -11.00 14.72 -10.49
N VAL A 106 -11.26 15.83 -11.19
CA VAL A 106 -11.67 15.82 -12.59
C VAL A 106 -11.11 17.04 -13.33
N ASN A 107 -10.64 16.81 -14.55
CA ASN A 107 -10.40 17.83 -15.57
C ASN A 107 -11.44 17.64 -16.68
N PHE A 108 -12.25 18.65 -16.95
CA PHE A 108 -13.29 18.59 -17.98
C PHE A 108 -13.41 19.86 -18.81
N ASP A 109 -14.03 19.71 -19.98
CA ASP A 109 -14.52 20.78 -20.83
C ASP A 109 -16.02 20.96 -20.62
N GLY A 110 -16.45 22.13 -20.13
CA GLY A 110 -17.84 22.46 -19.85
C GLY A 110 -18.57 23.18 -20.99
N THR A 111 -17.90 23.43 -22.13
CA THR A 111 -18.46 24.24 -23.24
C THR A 111 -19.58 23.55 -24.01
N THR A 112 -19.63 22.23 -24.00
CA THR A 112 -20.67 21.42 -24.64
C THR A 112 -21.88 21.21 -23.72
N SER A 113 -23.01 20.75 -24.27
CA SER A 113 -24.21 20.43 -23.48
C SER A 113 -23.98 19.26 -22.52
N THR A 114 -23.17 18.28 -22.93
CA THR A 114 -22.62 17.23 -22.06
C THR A 114 -21.14 17.50 -21.87
N PRO A 115 -20.67 17.85 -20.67
CA PRO A 115 -19.26 18.10 -20.41
C PRO A 115 -18.38 16.91 -20.78
N THR A 116 -17.22 17.17 -21.38
CA THR A 116 -16.26 16.13 -21.76
C THR A 116 -15.18 16.00 -20.70
N ILE A 117 -15.09 14.84 -20.04
CA ILE A 117 -14.02 14.55 -19.08
C ILE A 117 -12.74 14.22 -19.85
N ARG A 118 -11.68 15.00 -19.60
CA ARG A 118 -10.34 14.74 -20.17
C ARG A 118 -9.59 13.71 -19.34
N ALA A 119 -9.69 13.81 -18.03
CA ALA A 119 -9.14 12.85 -17.09
C ALA A 119 -9.81 13.01 -15.72
N SER A 120 -9.85 11.93 -14.95
CA SER A 120 -10.43 11.93 -13.61
C SER A 120 -9.98 10.75 -12.78
N ASN A 121 -10.14 10.87 -11.45
CA ASN A 121 -10.15 9.73 -10.54
C ASN A 121 -11.29 9.88 -9.53
N ASN A 122 -11.97 8.78 -9.23
CA ASN A 122 -13.17 8.75 -8.37
C ASN A 122 -14.28 9.74 -8.80
N VAL A 123 -14.47 9.93 -10.10
CA VAL A 123 -15.56 10.72 -10.69
C VAL A 123 -16.25 9.88 -11.75
N SER A 124 -17.57 9.75 -11.65
CA SER A 124 -18.39 8.93 -12.54
C SER A 124 -18.96 9.75 -13.69
N SER A 125 -19.29 11.03 -13.46
CA SER A 125 -19.77 11.94 -14.49
C SER A 125 -19.68 13.40 -14.06
N VAL A 126 -19.77 14.30 -15.06
CA VAL A 126 -20.03 15.73 -14.86
C VAL A 126 -21.30 16.09 -15.61
N VAL A 127 -22.31 16.60 -14.90
CA VAL A 127 -23.59 17.03 -15.46
C VAL A 127 -23.58 18.55 -15.55
N LYS A 128 -23.98 19.09 -16.70
CA LYS A 128 -24.18 20.54 -16.87
C LYS A 128 -25.64 20.87 -16.58
N ASN A 129 -25.87 21.68 -15.55
CA ASN A 129 -27.22 22.12 -15.15
C ASN A 129 -27.65 23.40 -15.88
N GLY A 130 -26.68 24.15 -16.39
CA GLY A 130 -26.82 25.41 -17.12
C GLY A 130 -25.45 25.91 -17.54
N THR A 131 -25.39 27.05 -18.23
CA THR A 131 -24.10 27.65 -18.60
C THR A 131 -23.26 27.94 -17.34
N GLY A 132 -22.04 27.43 -17.31
CA GLY A 132 -21.12 27.60 -16.16
C GLY A 132 -21.51 26.85 -14.88
N ASP A 133 -22.55 26.03 -14.89
CA ASP A 133 -23.05 25.30 -13.71
C ASP A 133 -22.94 23.79 -13.90
N TYR A 134 -22.14 23.15 -13.04
CA TYR A 134 -21.78 21.74 -13.18
C TYR A 134 -21.93 20.97 -11.87
N THR A 135 -22.53 19.79 -11.94
CA THR A 135 -22.51 18.79 -10.86
C THR A 135 -21.48 17.72 -11.18
N VAL A 136 -20.47 17.55 -10.32
CA VAL A 136 -19.48 16.47 -10.39
C VAL A 136 -19.96 15.32 -9.51
N ASN A 137 -20.23 14.15 -10.10
CA ASN A 137 -20.66 12.95 -9.40
C ASN A 137 -19.48 12.02 -9.12
N PHE A 138 -19.40 11.47 -7.92
CA PHE A 138 -18.34 10.53 -7.53
C PHE A 138 -18.69 9.09 -7.92
N THR A 139 -17.67 8.25 -8.09
CA THR A 139 -17.86 6.81 -8.27
C THR A 139 -18.04 6.12 -6.93
N THR A 140 -17.21 6.46 -5.96
CA THR A 140 -17.25 6.03 -4.57
C THR A 140 -17.56 7.24 -3.69
N ALA A 141 -18.57 7.12 -2.84
CA ALA A 141 -18.98 8.19 -1.95
C ALA A 141 -17.85 8.57 -0.97
N MET A 142 -17.69 9.87 -0.73
CA MET A 142 -16.87 10.39 0.36
C MET A 142 -17.44 9.94 1.70
N PRO A 143 -16.60 9.73 2.74
CA PRO A 143 -17.07 9.29 4.06
C PRO A 143 -18.08 10.24 4.70
N ASP A 144 -17.93 11.54 4.46
CA ASP A 144 -18.86 12.59 4.89
C ASP A 144 -18.80 13.78 3.91
N ALA A 145 -19.72 14.74 4.08
CA ALA A 145 -19.85 15.93 3.24
C ALA A 145 -18.91 17.09 3.64
N ASN A 146 -18.18 16.96 4.75
CA ASN A 146 -17.28 18.00 5.27
C ASN A 146 -15.87 17.82 4.69
N TYR A 147 -15.74 18.04 3.38
CA TYR A 147 -14.48 17.99 2.65
C TYR A 147 -14.11 19.36 2.06
N CYS A 148 -12.83 19.53 1.74
CA CYS A 148 -12.33 20.72 1.05
C CYS A 148 -12.39 20.52 -0.46
N VAL A 149 -12.79 21.57 -1.19
CA VAL A 149 -12.86 21.57 -2.65
C VAL A 149 -11.92 22.63 -3.19
N LEU A 150 -10.99 22.21 -4.03
CA LEU A 150 -10.07 23.08 -4.75
C LEU A 150 -10.56 23.20 -6.19
N LEU A 151 -10.67 24.43 -6.66
CA LEU A 151 -11.22 24.77 -7.96
C LEU A 151 -10.20 25.59 -8.73
N ALA A 152 -9.99 25.23 -9.99
CA ALA A 152 -9.28 26.05 -10.95
C ALA A 152 -10.05 26.05 -12.26
N SER A 153 -10.07 27.20 -12.93
CA SER A 153 -10.75 27.34 -14.20
C SER A 153 -9.98 28.24 -15.16
N ARG A 154 -10.03 27.93 -16.45
CA ARG A 154 -9.73 28.91 -17.50
C ARG A 154 -11.02 29.20 -18.30
N PRO A 155 -11.45 30.47 -18.41
CA PRO A 155 -12.61 30.83 -19.21
C PRO A 155 -12.35 30.55 -20.70
N TYR A 156 -13.42 30.31 -21.46
CA TYR A 156 -13.34 30.05 -22.90
C TYR A 156 -12.88 31.28 -23.71
N ALA A 157 -13.21 32.50 -23.27
CA ALA A 157 -12.82 33.77 -23.90
C ALA A 157 -11.90 34.62 -22.98
N TYR A 158 -10.97 35.35 -23.58
CA TYR A 158 -9.88 36.07 -22.89
C TYR A 158 -10.31 37.32 -22.09
N ASP A 159 -11.54 37.79 -22.28
CA ASP A 159 -12.01 39.08 -21.72
C ASP A 159 -12.85 38.95 -20.44
N ASN A 160 -13.06 37.74 -19.93
CA ASN A 160 -13.89 37.49 -18.75
C ASN A 160 -13.07 36.98 -17.57
N VAL A 161 -12.88 37.80 -16.54
CA VAL A 161 -12.38 37.34 -15.23
C VAL A 161 -13.50 36.60 -14.53
N GLY A 162 -13.52 35.28 -14.66
CA GLY A 162 -14.56 34.48 -14.04
C GLY A 162 -13.98 33.22 -13.39
N GLN A 163 -14.40 32.98 -12.16
CA GLN A 163 -13.85 31.96 -11.28
C GLN A 163 -14.90 30.86 -11.07
N LEU A 164 -14.45 29.61 -11.06
CA LEU A 164 -15.28 28.50 -10.57
C LEU A 164 -15.31 28.53 -9.04
N THR A 165 -16.51 28.54 -8.46
CA THR A 165 -16.76 28.47 -7.02
C THR A 165 -17.70 27.31 -6.68
N LEU A 166 -17.88 27.04 -5.38
CA LEU A 166 -18.95 26.16 -4.90
C LEU A 166 -20.31 26.84 -5.12
N HIS A 167 -21.31 26.04 -5.48
CA HIS A 167 -22.65 26.54 -5.69
C HIS A 167 -23.31 26.98 -4.37
N ILE A 168 -23.76 28.23 -4.28
CA ILE A 168 -24.17 28.86 -3.01
C ILE A 168 -25.40 28.20 -2.35
N THR A 169 -26.32 27.63 -3.14
CA THR A 169 -27.52 26.95 -2.60
C THR A 169 -27.43 25.42 -2.62
N ALA A 170 -26.31 24.84 -3.07
CA ALA A 170 -26.14 23.39 -3.13
C ALA A 170 -24.93 22.98 -2.30
N ALA A 171 -25.19 22.54 -1.06
CA ALA A 171 -24.16 22.05 -0.17
C ALA A 171 -23.45 20.82 -0.77
N PRO A 172 -22.14 20.64 -0.53
CA PRO A 172 -21.45 19.41 -0.91
C PRO A 172 -22.15 18.18 -0.32
N ALA A 173 -22.21 17.10 -1.08
CA ALA A 173 -22.75 15.82 -0.64
C ALA A 173 -21.66 14.75 -0.67
N THR A 174 -21.91 13.61 -0.01
CA THR A 174 -20.98 12.47 -0.07
C THR A 174 -20.84 11.89 -1.46
N THR A 175 -21.82 12.08 -2.35
CA THR A 175 -21.83 11.49 -3.70
C THR A 175 -21.57 12.48 -4.81
N ASN A 176 -21.62 13.79 -4.55
CA ASN A 176 -21.43 14.81 -5.56
C ASN A 176 -21.07 16.18 -4.97
N VAL A 177 -20.51 17.05 -5.81
CA VAL A 177 -20.31 18.47 -5.53
C VAL A 177 -20.81 19.29 -6.71
N ARG A 178 -21.56 20.35 -6.44
CA ARG A 178 -21.99 21.32 -7.47
C ARG A 178 -21.09 22.55 -7.43
N VAL A 179 -20.58 22.91 -8.60
CA VAL A 179 -19.69 24.04 -8.82
C VAL A 179 -20.32 24.97 -9.85
N ILE A 180 -20.10 26.27 -9.68
CA ILE A 180 -20.68 27.28 -10.54
C ILE A 180 -19.67 28.37 -10.86
N HIS A 181 -19.71 28.86 -12.07
CA HIS A 181 -18.98 30.03 -12.50
C HIS A 181 -19.61 31.29 -11.92
N ILE A 182 -18.79 32.21 -11.40
CA ILE A 182 -19.22 33.54 -10.97
C ILE A 182 -18.47 34.62 -11.77
N GLY A 183 -19.22 35.58 -12.29
CA GLY A 183 -18.75 36.66 -13.16
C GLY A 183 -19.93 37.49 -13.70
N SER A 184 -19.65 38.53 -14.49
CA SER A 184 -20.69 39.39 -15.10
C SER A 184 -21.62 38.65 -16.07
N ASP A 185 -21.14 37.55 -16.65
CA ASP A 185 -21.92 36.60 -17.43
C ASP A 185 -21.56 35.17 -17.01
N TYR A 186 -22.56 34.30 -16.84
CA TYR A 186 -22.32 32.87 -16.68
C TYR A 186 -21.71 32.33 -17.97
N ASN A 187 -20.44 31.97 -17.92
CA ASN A 187 -19.73 31.43 -19.07
C ASN A 187 -19.30 30.00 -18.79
N ASP A 188 -19.32 29.18 -19.84
CA ASP A 188 -18.70 27.87 -19.73
C ASP A 188 -17.18 27.97 -19.67
N THR A 189 -16.58 27.04 -18.93
CA THR A 189 -15.14 26.90 -18.84
C THR A 189 -14.67 25.75 -19.71
N SER A 190 -13.72 26.05 -20.61
CA SER A 190 -13.08 25.02 -21.41
C SER A 190 -12.08 24.21 -20.59
N TYR A 191 -11.53 24.76 -19.51
CA TYR A 191 -10.66 24.03 -18.58
C TYR A 191 -11.19 24.19 -17.17
N ALA A 192 -12.07 23.29 -16.74
CA ALA A 192 -12.42 23.14 -15.33
C ALA A 192 -11.55 22.07 -14.68
N PHE A 193 -11.03 22.38 -13.50
CA PHE A 193 -10.42 21.43 -12.60
C PHE A 193 -11.09 21.50 -11.23
N VAL A 194 -11.52 20.35 -10.74
CA VAL A 194 -12.10 20.18 -9.40
C VAL A 194 -11.31 19.09 -8.71
N ALA A 195 -10.79 19.37 -7.52
CA ALA A 195 -10.13 18.38 -6.66
C ALA A 195 -10.71 18.44 -5.25
N ILE A 196 -10.82 17.26 -4.62
CA ILE A 196 -11.40 17.09 -3.29
C ILE A 196 -10.34 16.51 -2.35
N ILE A 197 -10.13 17.18 -1.21
CA ILE A 197 -9.24 16.73 -0.14
C ILE A 197 -10.07 16.51 1.13
N LYS A 198 -9.83 15.40 1.82
CA LYS A 198 -10.53 15.01 3.05
C LYS A 198 -9.63 14.27 4.02
#